data_AF-A0A934JQW6-F1
#
_entry.id   AF-A0A934JQW6-F1
#
_cell.length_a   1.000
_cell.length_b   1.000
_cell.length_c   1.000
_cell.angle_alpha   90.00
_cell.angle_beta   90.00
_cell.angle_gamma   90.00
#
_symmetry.space_group_name_H-M   'P 1'
#
loop_
_entity.id
_entity.type
_entity.pdbx_description
1 polymer ?
#
loop_
_entity_poly.entity_id
_entity_poly.type
_entity_poly.pdbx_seq_one_letter_code
_entity_poly.pdbx_strand_id
1 'polypeptide(L)'
;MCHSIIFDNGGEFSGHQSIAKALKCKTYFAKPYHSWQRGLNENTNGLLRRFYHKEFAIGQLTDQEIADTQMLINLGPRKSLNYLTPIEVLLNKRVSLIVDI
;
A
#
# COMPACT_ATOMS: atom_id res chain seq x y z
N MET A 1 -10.93 11.16 -5.44
CA MET A 1 -11.09 10.53 -6.77
C MET A 1 -9.78 9.86 -7.15
N CYS A 2 -9.82 8.61 -7.62
CA CYS A 2 -8.63 7.92 -8.13
C CYS A 2 -8.38 8.36 -9.58
N HIS A 3 -7.19 8.87 -9.90
CA HIS A 3 -6.87 9.35 -11.25
C HIS A 3 -6.31 8.23 -12.14
N SER A 4 -5.43 7.41 -11.58
CA SER A 4 -4.81 6.30 -12.28
C SER A 4 -4.34 5.20 -11.34
N ILE A 5 -4.29 3.97 -11.85
CA ILE A 5 -3.75 2.79 -11.18
C ILE A 5 -2.70 2.15 -12.08
N ILE A 6 -1.60 1.71 -11.51
CA ILE A 6 -0.55 0.97 -12.20
C ILE A 6 -0.51 -0.45 -11.62
N PHE A 7 -0.71 -1.45 -12.47
CA PHE A 7 -0.64 -2.87 -12.13
C PHE A 7 0.71 -3.45 -12.54
N ASP A 8 1.06 -4.59 -11.95
CA ASP A 8 2.07 -5.45 -12.56
C ASP A 8 1.42 -6.42 -13.56
N ASN A 9 2.24 -7.24 -14.22
CA ASN A 9 1.77 -8.15 -15.28
C ASN A 9 1.23 -9.48 -14.72
N GLY A 10 0.78 -9.51 -13.46
CA GLY A 10 0.10 -10.65 -12.87
C GLY A 10 -1.23 -10.97 -13.57
N GLY A 11 -1.54 -12.25 -13.75
CA GLY A 11 -2.77 -12.71 -14.41
C GLY A 11 -4.04 -12.35 -13.62
N GLU A 12 -3.90 -12.15 -12.31
CA GLU A 12 -4.94 -11.66 -11.41
C GLU A 12 -5.49 -10.27 -11.81
N PHE A 13 -4.72 -9.48 -12.56
CA PHE A 13 -5.12 -8.15 -13.03
C PHE A 13 -5.74 -8.15 -14.43
N SER A 14 -6.06 -9.31 -15.00
CA SER A 14 -6.78 -9.43 -16.29
C SER A 14 -8.11 -8.64 -16.31
N GLY A 15 -8.75 -8.46 -15.15
CA GLY A 15 -9.96 -7.66 -14.96
C GLY A 15 -9.75 -6.13 -14.87
N HIS A 16 -8.57 -5.59 -15.16
CA HIS A 16 -8.24 -4.17 -14.96
C HIS A 16 -9.19 -3.17 -15.65
N GLN A 17 -9.81 -3.56 -16.77
CA GLN A 17 -10.77 -2.71 -17.50
C GLN A 17 -12.05 -2.48 -16.70
N SER A 18 -12.55 -3.50 -16.01
CA SER A 18 -13.72 -3.40 -15.13
C SER A 18 -13.45 -2.46 -13.95
N ILE A 19 -12.25 -2.56 -13.37
CA ILE A 19 -11.79 -1.66 -12.30
C ILE A 19 -11.73 -0.21 -12.81
N ALA A 20 -11.14 0.01 -13.98
CA ALA A 20 -11.03 1.33 -14.61
C ALA A 20 -12.41 1.98 -14.79
N LYS A 21 -13.39 1.20 -15.28
CA LYS A 21 -14.77 1.66 -15.51
C LYS A 21 -15.48 2.00 -14.20
N ALA A 22 -15.36 1.14 -13.18
CA ALA A 22 -15.99 1.34 -11.88
C ALA A 22 -15.44 2.58 -11.15
N LEU A 23 -14.12 2.76 -11.17
CA LEU A 23 -13.45 3.87 -10.48
C LEU A 23 -13.32 5.14 -11.31
N LYS A 24 -13.73 5.11 -12.59
CA LYS A 24 -13.57 6.19 -13.58
C LYS A 24 -12.12 6.70 -13.64
N CYS A 25 -11.16 5.78 -13.61
CA CYS A 25 -9.72 6.08 -13.57
C CYS A 25 -8.98 5.41 -14.74
N LYS A 26 -7.77 5.89 -15.06
CA LYS A 26 -6.90 5.25 -16.06
C LYS A 26 -6.20 4.04 -15.44
N THR A 27 -5.97 2.98 -16.21
CA THR A 27 -5.17 1.83 -15.77
C THR A 27 -3.97 1.63 -16.68
N TYR A 28 -2.84 1.29 -16.08
CA TYR A 28 -1.58 1.06 -16.77
C TYR A 28 -0.90 -0.20 -16.24
N PHE A 29 0.04 -0.74 -17.00
CA PHE A 29 0.88 -1.86 -16.59
C PHE A 29 2.35 -1.44 -16.52
N ALA A 30 3.07 -1.94 -15.52
CA ALA A 30 4.51 -1.82 -15.45
C ALA A 30 5.15 -2.55 -16.65
N LYS A 31 6.16 -1.94 -17.26
CA LYS A 31 6.83 -2.53 -18.42
C LYS A 31 7.56 -3.84 -18.01
N PRO A 32 7.56 -4.88 -18.87
CA PRO A 32 8.29 -6.12 -18.59
C PRO A 32 9.78 -5.86 -18.30
N TYR A 33 10.35 -6.52 -17.30
CA TYR A 33 11.76 -6.37 -16.89
C TYR A 33 12.16 -4.98 -16.34
N HIS A 34 11.20 -4.08 -16.11
CA HIS A 34 11.44 -2.77 -15.52
C HIS A 34 11.03 -2.73 -14.03
N SER A 35 11.67 -3.56 -13.20
CA SER A 35 11.33 -3.71 -11.77
C SER A 35 11.34 -2.41 -10.98
N TRP A 36 12.18 -1.44 -11.37
CA TRP A 36 12.28 -0.13 -10.72
C TRP A 36 11.02 0.72 -10.83
N GLN A 37 10.12 0.48 -11.80
CA GLN A 37 8.83 1.15 -11.89
C GLN A 37 7.90 0.80 -10.72
N ARG A 38 8.25 -0.23 -9.94
CA ARG A 38 7.50 -0.72 -8.77
C ARG A 38 8.29 -0.55 -7.47
N GLY A 39 9.31 0.32 -7.44
CA GLY A 39 10.17 0.49 -6.27
C GLY A 39 9.42 0.82 -4.98
N LEU A 40 8.33 1.60 -5.07
CA LEU A 40 7.49 1.90 -3.91
C LEU A 40 6.72 0.67 -3.42
N ASN A 41 6.17 -0.14 -4.33
CA ASN A 41 5.46 -1.37 -3.96
C ASN A 41 6.40 -2.35 -3.25
N GLU A 42 7.63 -2.50 -3.75
CA GLU A 42 8.63 -3.36 -3.10
C GLU A 42 9.05 -2.83 -1.72
N ASN A 43 9.17 -1.50 -1.56
CA ASN A 43 9.41 -0.90 -0.26
C ASN A 43 8.26 -1.20 0.71
N THR A 44 7.01 -1.03 0.27
CA THR A 44 5.82 -1.32 1.09
C THR A 44 5.72 -2.79 1.46
N ASN A 45 5.96 -3.69 0.52
CA ASN A 45 6.02 -5.13 0.77
C ASN A 45 7.11 -5.49 1.79
N GLY A 46 8.25 -4.79 1.78
CA GLY A 46 9.30 -4.94 2.78
C GLY A 46 8.86 -4.55 4.20
N LEU A 47 7.92 -3.62 4.35
CA LEU A 47 7.36 -3.24 5.65
C LEU A 47 6.40 -4.29 6.17
N LEU A 48 5.52 -4.82 5.31
CA LEU A 48 4.64 -5.93 5.64
C LEU A 48 5.45 -7.15 6.11
N ARG A 49 6.60 -7.41 5.49
CA ARG A 49 7.52 -8.49 5.87
C ARG A 49 8.14 -8.37 7.26
N ARG A 50 8.03 -7.21 7.93
CA ARG A 50 8.43 -7.04 9.34
C ARG A 50 7.39 -7.61 10.31
N PHE A 51 6.14 -7.70 9.88
CA PHE A 51 5.04 -8.26 10.66
C PHE A 51 4.78 -9.73 10.31
N TYR A 52 4.84 -10.05 9.01
CA TYR A 52 4.51 -11.38 8.50
C TYR A 52 5.65 -11.90 7.63
N HIS A 53 6.26 -13.03 8.02
CA HIS A 53 7.29 -13.67 7.20
C HIS A 53 6.74 -14.03 5.81
N LYS A 54 7.61 -14.15 4.80
CA LYS A 54 7.19 -14.35 3.40
C LYS A 54 6.28 -15.57 3.19
N GLU A 55 6.49 -16.62 3.96
CA GLU A 55 5.75 -17.89 3.88
C GLU A 55 4.53 -17.92 4.80
N PHE A 56 4.30 -16.85 5.56
CA PHE A 56 3.15 -16.75 6.44
C PHE A 56 1.86 -16.81 5.61
N ALA A 57 0.92 -17.65 6.04
CA ALA A 57 -0.37 -17.79 5.38
C ALA A 57 -1.26 -16.59 5.71
N ILE A 58 -1.13 -15.50 4.93
CA ILE A 58 -1.87 -14.24 5.11
C ILE A 58 -3.39 -14.47 5.20
N GLY A 59 -3.92 -15.50 4.53
CA GLY A 59 -5.34 -15.85 4.59
C GLY A 59 -5.84 -16.34 5.97
N GLN A 60 -4.95 -16.53 6.95
CA GLN A 60 -5.31 -16.85 8.33
C GLN A 60 -5.52 -15.61 9.19
N LEU A 61 -5.14 -14.42 8.71
CA LEU A 61 -5.34 -13.17 9.45
C LEU A 61 -6.82 -12.80 9.46
N THR A 62 -7.25 -12.35 10.62
CA THR A 62 -8.52 -11.65 10.77
C THR A 62 -8.46 -10.27 10.12
N ASP A 63 -9.61 -9.75 9.71
CA ASP A 63 -9.71 -8.39 9.18
C ASP A 63 -9.18 -7.33 10.17
N GLN A 64 -9.32 -7.59 11.48
CA GLN A 64 -8.81 -6.72 12.53
C GLN A 64 -7.28 -6.70 12.56
N GLU A 65 -6.62 -7.86 12.49
CA GLU A 65 -5.15 -7.94 12.45
C GLU A 65 -4.58 -7.25 11.20
N ILE A 66 -5.27 -7.38 10.07
CA ILE A 66 -4.91 -6.68 8.82
C ILE A 66 -5.05 -5.17 9.02
N ALA A 67 -6.16 -4.70 9.60
CA ALA A 67 -6.40 -3.28 9.86
C ALA A 67 -5.37 -2.69 10.83
N ASP A 68 -5.05 -3.41 11.90
CA ASP A 68 -4.07 -2.98 12.90
C ASP A 68 -2.68 -2.85 12.27
N THR A 69 -2.26 -3.85 11.50
CA THR A 69 -0.98 -3.80 10.78
C THR A 69 -0.92 -2.67 9.77
N GLN A 70 -2.01 -2.46 9.01
CA GLN A 70 -2.12 -1.33 8.08
C GLN A 70 -2.00 0.01 8.82
N MET A 71 -2.65 0.14 9.99
CA MET A 71 -2.61 1.35 10.80
C MET A 71 -1.18 1.62 11.30
N LEU A 72 -0.50 0.60 11.84
CA LEU A 72 0.91 0.71 12.27
C LEU A 72 1.84 1.14 11.13
N ILE A 73 1.65 0.60 9.93
CA ILE A 73 2.44 0.99 8.75
C ILE A 73 2.17 2.46 8.36
N ASN A 74 0.91 2.88 8.41
CA ASN A 74 0.48 4.24 8.04
C ASN A 74 0.78 5.31 9.11
N LEU A 75 0.99 4.88 10.35
CA LEU A 75 1.49 5.70 11.46
C LEU A 75 3.02 5.74 11.53
N GLY A 76 3.70 4.88 10.78
CA GLY A 76 5.16 4.86 10.72
C GLY A 76 5.72 6.09 9.99
N PRO A 77 6.52 6.96 10.64
CA PRO A 77 7.09 8.15 10.02
C PRO A 77 8.05 7.77 8.88
N ARG A 78 8.02 8.52 7.77
CA ARG A 78 8.84 8.26 6.58
C ARG A 78 9.84 9.38 6.37
N LYS A 79 11.12 9.04 6.24
CA LYS A 79 12.16 10.00 5.88
C LYS A 79 11.86 10.71 4.56
N SER A 80 11.29 10.00 3.58
CA SER A 80 10.86 10.56 2.29
C SER A 80 9.71 11.57 2.39
N LEU A 81 8.99 11.60 3.51
CA LEU A 81 7.89 12.53 3.80
C LEU A 81 8.30 13.57 4.85
N ASN A 82 9.59 13.91 4.95
CA ASN A 82 10.13 14.81 5.98
C ASN A 82 9.76 14.36 7.41
N TYR A 83 9.82 13.05 7.66
CA TYR A 83 9.47 12.42 8.93
C TYR A 83 7.98 12.53 9.33
N LEU A 84 7.11 12.96 8.42
CA LEU A 84 5.66 12.81 8.58
C LEU A 84 5.24 11.37 8.31
N THR A 85 4.09 11.00 8.88
CA THR A 85 3.45 9.72 8.63
C THR A 85 2.62 9.76 7.34
N PRO A 86 2.44 8.62 6.64
CA PRO A 86 1.57 8.53 5.48
C PRO A 86 0.15 9.07 5.73
N ILE A 87 -0.41 8.80 6.92
CA ILE A 87 -1.76 9.26 7.27
C ILE A 87 -1.82 10.79 7.43
N GLU A 88 -0.78 11.42 7.98
CA GLU A 88 -0.72 12.88 8.12
C GLU A 88 -0.66 13.57 6.77
N VAL A 89 0.15 13.04 5.85
CA VAL A 89 0.28 13.59 4.49
C VAL A 89 -1.03 13.39 3.72
N LEU A 90 -1.67 12.23 3.85
CA LEU A 90 -2.92 11.92 3.16
C LEU A 90 -4.08 12.80 3.62
N LEU A 91 -4.21 13.01 4.94
CA LEU A 91 -5.29 13.79 5.53
C LEU A 91 -4.99 15.30 5.58
N ASN A 92 -3.76 15.71 5.26
CA ASN A 92 -3.25 17.06 5.45
C ASN A 92 -3.51 17.59 6.88
N LYS A 93 -3.33 16.71 7.88
CA LYS A 93 -3.54 16.99 9.31
C LYS A 93 -2.44 16.32 10.11
N ARG A 94 -1.97 16.97 11.17
CA ARG A 94 -1.04 16.35 12.12
C ARG A 94 -1.81 15.38 13.01
N VAL A 95 -1.28 14.17 13.17
CA VAL A 95 -1.86 13.13 14.02
C VAL A 95 -0.88 12.92 15.15
N SER A 96 -1.25 13.34 16.36
CA SER A 96 -0.49 13.01 17.55
C SER A 96 -1.02 11.68 18.08
N LEU A 97 -0.18 10.67 18.14
CA LEU A 97 -0.47 9.47 18.89
C LEU A 97 -0.23 9.80 20.36
N ILE A 98 -1.30 10.09 21.10
CA ILE A 98 -1.28 9.93 22.55
C ILE A 98 -1.44 8.43 22.75
N VAL A 99 -0.32 7.76 22.96
CA VAL A 99 -0.34 6.38 23.45
C VAL A 99 -0.55 6.52 24.94
N ASP A 100 -1.78 6.33 25.40
CA ASP A 100 -2.05 6.13 26.82
C ASP A 100 -1.35 4.82 27.21
N ILE A 101 -0.24 4.94 27.95
CA ILE A 101 0.48 3.83 28.58
C ILE A 101 -0.14 3.57 29.94
#